data_AF-A0A4U7D5V4-F1
#
_entry.id   AF-A0A4U7D5V4-F1
#
_cell.length_a   1.000
_cell.length_b   1.000
_cell.length_c   1.000
_cell.angle_alpha   90.00
_cell.angle_beta   90.00
_cell.angle_gamma   90.00
#
_symmetry.space_group_name_H-M   'P 1'
#
loop_
_entity.id
_entity.type
_entity.pdbx_description
1 polymer ?
#
loop_
_entity_poly.entity_id
_entity_poly.type
_entity_poly.pdbx_seq_one_letter_code
_entity_poly.pdbx_strand_id
1 'polypeptide(L)' 'EKEAEDTEDEFMLACFPDAFGIPSPVSYYTAELLPYLEDEFEAWERRLWDRESLIERKGQQYHF' A
#
# COMPACT_ATOMS: atom_id res chain seq x y z
N GLU A 1 -4.95 4.24 14.98
CA GLU A 1 -4.69 5.08 13.78
C GLU A 1 -3.55 4.49 12.97
N LYS A 2 -2.30 4.50 13.48
CA LYS A 2 -1.14 3.87 12.80
C LYS A 2 -1.35 2.42 12.32
N GLU A 3 -1.89 1.55 13.17
CA GLU A 3 -2.18 0.14 12.78
C GLU A 3 -3.25 0.01 11.69
N ALA A 4 -4.23 0.92 11.67
CA ALA A 4 -5.26 0.92 10.64
C ALA A 4 -4.66 1.36 9.30
N GLU A 5 -3.83 2.41 9.30
CA GLU A 5 -3.07 2.83 8.12
C GLU A 5 -2.13 1.72 7.62
N ASP A 6 -1.45 0.99 8.52
CA ASP A 6 -0.56 -0.10 8.12
C ASP A 6 -1.33 -1.22 7.40
N THR A 7 -2.50 -1.57 7.93
CA THR A 7 -3.36 -2.62 7.32
C THR A 7 -3.90 -2.17 5.97
N GLU A 8 -4.27 -0.90 5.84
CA GLU A 8 -4.71 -0.30 4.60
C GLU A 8 -3.57 -0.24 3.57
N ASP A 9 -2.37 0.17 4.00
CA ASP A 9 -1.19 0.24 3.14
C ASP A 9 -0.81 -1.16 2.61
N GLU A 10 -0.93 -2.21 3.44
CA GLU A 10 -0.74 -3.61 3.05
C GLU A 10 -1.78 -4.09 2.04
N PHE A 11 -3.06 -3.77 2.25
CA PHE A 11 -4.13 -4.12 1.33
C PHE A 11 -3.90 -3.48 -0.03
N MET A 12 -3.62 -2.18 -0.05
CA MET A 12 -3.37 -1.42 -1.29
C MET A 12 -2.13 -1.94 -2.02
N LEU A 13 -1.06 -2.30 -1.30
CA LEU A 13 0.12 -2.92 -1.90
C LEU A 13 -0.17 -4.31 -2.47
N ALA A 14 -1.00 -5.11 -1.80
CA ALA A 14 -1.39 -6.43 -2.30
C ALA A 14 -2.25 -6.33 -3.58
N CYS A 15 -3.10 -5.31 -3.66
CA CYS A 15 -3.99 -5.08 -4.80
C CYS A 15 -3.31 -4.37 -5.97
N PHE A 16 -2.38 -3.44 -5.72
CA PHE A 16 -1.79 -2.56 -6.73
C PHE A 16 -0.26 -2.43 -6.65
N PRO A 17 0.50 -3.54 -6.58
CA PRO A 17 1.96 -3.50 -6.51
C PRO A 17 2.60 -2.95 -7.81
N ASP A 18 1.86 -2.97 -8.92
CA ASP A 18 2.29 -2.45 -10.22
C ASP A 18 2.59 -0.94 -10.17
N ALA A 19 1.93 -0.19 -9.25
CA ALA A 19 2.20 1.23 -9.02
C ALA A 19 3.67 1.50 -8.62
N PHE A 20 4.33 0.51 -8.01
CA PHE A 20 5.74 0.56 -7.61
C PHE A 20 6.66 -0.28 -8.52
N GLY A 21 6.17 -0.67 -9.71
CA GLY A 21 6.95 -1.42 -10.69
C GLY A 21 7.12 -2.90 -10.37
N ILE A 22 6.36 -3.45 -9.43
CA ILE A 22 6.35 -4.88 -9.10
C ILE A 22 5.19 -5.52 -9.86
N PRO A 23 5.42 -6.23 -10.98
CA PRO A 23 4.34 -6.79 -11.78
C PRO A 23 3.61 -7.89 -10.99
N SER A 24 2.30 -7.78 -10.88
CA SER A 24 1.43 -8.78 -10.24
C SER A 24 0.20 -9.10 -11.09
N PRO A 25 -0.15 -10.38 -11.24
CA PRO A 25 -1.40 -10.76 -11.88
C PRO A 25 -2.63 -10.33 -11.06
N VAL A 26 -2.47 -10.02 -9.77
CA VAL A 26 -3.57 -9.57 -8.90
C VAL A 26 -4.11 -8.23 -9.38
N SER A 27 -3.22 -7.31 -9.79
CA SER A 27 -3.55 -5.96 -10.27
C SER A 27 -4.61 -5.97 -11.37
N TYR A 28 -4.61 -7.00 -12.23
CA TYR A 28 -5.61 -7.16 -13.28
C TYR A 28 -7.01 -7.44 -12.72
N TYR A 29 -7.11 -8.29 -11.70
CA TYR A 29 -8.39 -8.69 -11.11
C TYR A 29 -8.93 -7.67 -10.11
N THR A 30 -8.06 -6.83 -9.56
CA THR A 30 -8.43 -5.79 -8.58
C THR A 30 -8.63 -4.41 -9.21
N ALA A 31 -8.37 -4.25 -10.51
CA ALA A 31 -8.51 -2.97 -11.22
C ALA A 31 -9.92 -2.36 -11.10
N GLU A 32 -10.96 -3.18 -10.97
CA GLU A 32 -12.34 -2.72 -10.80
C GLU A 32 -12.60 -2.02 -9.46
N LEU A 33 -11.71 -2.20 -8.47
CA LEU A 33 -11.79 -1.53 -7.17
C LEU A 33 -11.29 -0.08 -7.23
N LEU A 34 -10.43 0.25 -8.21
CA LEU A 34 -9.75 1.55 -8.30
C LEU A 34 -10.71 2.75 -8.26
N PRO A 35 -11.86 2.77 -8.97
CA PRO A 35 -12.80 3.90 -8.91
C PRO A 35 -13.44 4.11 -7.54
N TYR A 36 -13.42 3.11 -6.66
CA TYR A 36 -13.97 3.19 -5.31
C TYR A 36 -12.90 3.53 -4.27
N LEU A 37 -11.63 3.51 -4.66
CA LEU A 37 -10.47 3.69 -3.79
C LEU A 37 -9.58 4.83 -4.32
N GLU A 38 -10.08 5.69 -5.21
CA GLU A 38 -9.27 6.70 -5.92
C GLU A 38 -8.60 7.67 -4.93
N ASP A 39 -9.39 8.21 -4.00
CA ASP A 39 -8.91 9.15 -2.98
C ASP A 39 -7.90 8.47 -2.02
N GLU A 40 -8.20 7.25 -1.58
CA GLU A 40 -7.32 6.45 -0.73
C GLU A 40 -6.03 6.05 -1.44
N PHE A 41 -6.12 5.75 -2.74
CA PHE A 41 -4.99 5.36 -3.59
C PHE A 41 -3.98 6.51 -3.73
N GLU A 42 -4.43 7.73 -4.04
CA GLU A 42 -3.54 8.89 -4.12
C GLU A 42 -2.85 9.17 -2.78
N ALA A 43 -3.61 9.09 -1.68
CA ALA A 43 -3.08 9.31 -0.35
C ALA A 43 -2.05 8.23 0.04
N TRP A 44 -2.36 6.96 -0.26
CA TRP A 44 -1.49 5.81 -0.05
C TRP A 44 -0.20 5.88 -0.87
N GLU A 45 -0.31 6.17 -2.17
CA GLU A 45 0.83 6.25 -3.10
C GLU A 45 1.83 7.30 -2.59
N ARG A 46 1.32 8.47 -2.18
CA ARG A 46 2.15 9.53 -1.60
C ARG A 46 2.80 9.11 -0.29
N ARG A 47 2.05 8.46 0.63
CA ARG A 47 2.59 7.96 1.91
C ARG A 47 3.71 6.94 1.70
N LEU A 48 3.60 6.08 0.70
CA LEU A 48 4.61 5.07 0.39
C LEU A 48 5.83 5.66 -0.31
N TRP A 49 5.64 6.63 -1.20
CA TRP A 49 6.75 7.31 -1.86
C TRP A 49 7.60 8.14 -0.89
N ASP A 50 6.95 8.74 0.12
CA ASP A 50 7.62 9.45 1.20
C ASP A 50 8.28 8.52 2.23
N ARG A 51 8.07 7.19 2.12
CA ARG A 51 8.69 6.20 3.01
C ARG A 51 9.91 5.55 2.35
N GLU A 52 10.97 5.41 3.14
CA GLU A 52 12.21 4.77 2.69
C GLU A 52 12.09 3.23 2.63
N SER A 53 11.32 2.61 3.55
CA SER A 53 11.11 1.16 3.59
C SER A 53 9.88 0.74 4.41
N LEU A 54 9.08 -0.20 3.88
CA LEU A 54 7.99 -0.86 4.62
C LEU A 54 8.51 -1.75 5.77
N ILE A 55 9.69 -2.35 5.58
CA ILE A 55 10.28 -3.27 6.57
C ILE A 55 10.73 -2.50 7.82
N GLU A 56 11.25 -1.28 7.62
CA GLU A 56 11.73 -0.45 8.73
C GLU A 56 10.58 0.04 9.62
N ARG A 57 9.42 0.35 9.03
CA ARG A 57 8.21 0.74 9.79
C ARG A 57 7.64 -0.43 10.60
N LYS A 58 7.58 -1.63 10.01
CA LYS A 58 7.22 -2.87 10.73
C LYS A 58 8.21 -3.16 11.86
N GLY A 59 9.51 -2.98 11.64
CA GLY A 59 10.54 -3.14 12.67
C GLY A 59 10.36 -2.21 13.88
N GLN A 60 10.03 -0.94 13.63
CA GLN A 60 9.70 0.04 14.69
C GLN A 60 8.45 -0.33 15.49
N GLN A 61 7.47 -0.99 14.86
CA GLN A 61 6.21 -1.38 15.48
C GLN A 61 6.34 -2.62 16.36
N TYR A 62 7.23 -3.55 16.02
CA TYR A 62 7.42 -4.80 16.76
C TYR A 62 8.48 -4.72 17.88
N HIS A 63 9.08 -3.54 18.14
CA HIS A 63 10.12 -3.36 19.17
C HIS A 63 11.17 -4.49 19.17
N PHE A 64 12.08 -4.46 18.19
CA PHE A 64 13.39 -5.08 18.34
C PHE A 64 14.46 -4.01 18.49
#